data_AF-A0A8T5M9I4-F1
#
_entry.id   AF-A0A8T5M9I4-F1
#
_cell.length_a   1.000
_cell.length_b   1.000
_cell.length_c   1.000
_cell.angle_alpha   90.00
_cell.angle_beta   90.00
_cell.angle_gamma   90.00
#
_symmetry.space_group_name_H-M   'P 1'
#
loop_
_entity.id
_entity.type
_entity.pdbx_description
1 polymer ?
#
loop_
_entity_poly.entity_id
_entity_poly.type
_entity_poly.pdbx_seq_one_letter_code
_entity_poly.pdbx_strand_id
1 'polypeptide(L)'
;MHGKNKSGKLKYEPAPDLQARMAEIIKILNLSHVNIERVQCLRSYGSSSRGTIARCHALGKLMQRAMQTKAFYAIEFLERFDKMSKQDQDKTIIHELMHIPKSFGGGFRHHDFVNENNVDLLHEKFENTKKNQISWF
;
A
#
# COMPACT_ATOMS: atom_id res chain seq x y z
N MET A 1 19.05 26.64 15.88
CA MET A 1 18.67 26.29 14.49
C MET A 1 17.17 26.08 14.44
N HIS A 2 16.41 27.07 13.94
CA HIS A 2 14.94 27.03 13.91
C HIS A 2 14.47 26.15 12.74
N GLY A 3 14.07 24.91 13.03
CA GLY A 3 13.41 24.06 12.06
C GLY A 3 12.06 24.67 11.67
N LYS A 4 11.91 25.06 10.40
CA LYS A 4 10.67 25.63 9.86
C LYS A 4 9.50 24.68 10.13
N ASN A 5 8.51 25.15 10.88
CA ASN A 5 7.20 24.50 11.05
C ASN A 5 6.49 24.49 9.70
N LYS A 6 6.45 23.34 9.01
CA LYS A 6 5.53 23.14 7.89
C LYS A 6 4.14 22.85 8.46
N SER A 7 3.42 23.92 8.82
CA SER A 7 2.00 23.89 9.18
C SER A 7 1.13 23.83 7.91
N GLY A 8 1.30 22.77 7.11
CA GLY A 8 0.38 22.47 6.02
C GLY A 8 -0.78 21.64 6.58
N LYS A 9 -2.03 22.02 6.31
CA LYS A 9 -3.19 21.18 6.62
C LYS A 9 -3.03 19.86 5.84
N LEU A 10 -3.12 18.73 6.54
CA LEU A 10 -3.08 17.41 5.91
C LEU A 10 -4.25 17.28 4.95
N LYS A 11 -3.97 16.86 3.71
CA LYS A 11 -4.96 16.64 2.65
C LYS A 11 -4.81 15.24 2.10
N TYR A 12 -5.94 14.61 1.81
CA TYR A 12 -6.02 13.30 1.19
C TYR A 12 -6.75 13.39 -0.13
N GLU A 13 -6.20 12.76 -1.17
CA GLU A 13 -6.80 12.73 -2.51
C GLU A 13 -6.84 11.29 -3.03
N PRO A 14 -7.91 10.87 -3.73
CA PRO A 14 -7.94 9.57 -4.39
C PRO A 14 -6.76 9.39 -5.35
N ALA A 15 -6.15 8.20 -5.35
CA ALA A 15 -5.02 7.86 -6.23
C ALA A 15 -5.42 6.75 -7.22
N PRO A 16 -6.20 7.04 -8.27
CA PRO A 16 -6.75 6.02 -9.17
C PRO A 16 -5.66 5.26 -9.96
N ASP A 17 -4.56 5.92 -10.29
CA ASP A 17 -3.39 5.30 -10.92
C ASP A 17 -2.71 4.28 -9.99
N LEU A 18 -2.56 4.62 -8.70
CA LEU A 18 -2.01 3.71 -7.69
C LEU A 18 -2.99 2.60 -7.34
N GLN A 19 -4.30 2.88 -7.35
CA GLN A 19 -5.34 1.87 -7.21
C GLN A 19 -5.25 0.82 -8.33
N ALA A 20 -5.11 1.26 -9.58
CA ALA A 20 -4.95 0.38 -10.73
C ALA A 20 -3.66 -0.45 -10.63
N ARG A 21 -2.54 0.19 -10.25
CA ARG A 21 -1.26 -0.51 -10.09
C ARG A 21 -1.28 -1.53 -8.95
N MET A 22 -1.87 -1.18 -7.80
CA MET A 22 -2.07 -2.10 -6.69
C MET A 22 -2.94 -3.29 -7.11
N ALA A 23 -4.03 -3.06 -7.85
CA ALA A 23 -4.89 -4.12 -8.35
C ALA A 23 -4.16 -5.06 -9.34
N GLU A 24 -3.30 -4.52 -10.21
CA GLU A 24 -2.42 -5.31 -11.10
C GLU A 24 -1.49 -6.21 -10.28
N ILE A 25 -0.77 -5.64 -9.30
CA ILE A 25 0.15 -6.37 -8.42
C ILE A 25 -0.58 -7.49 -7.67
N ILE A 26 -1.75 -7.22 -7.07
CA ILE A 26 -2.57 -8.21 -6.36
C ILE A 26 -2.93 -9.38 -7.29
N LYS A 27 -3.35 -9.08 -8.53
CA LYS A 27 -3.74 -10.10 -9.52
C LYS A 27 -2.55 -10.95 -9.94
N ILE A 28 -1.43 -10.32 -10.32
CA ILE A 28 -0.22 -11.02 -10.80
C ILE A 28 0.40 -11.88 -9.70
N LEU A 29 0.46 -11.38 -8.47
CA LEU A 29 1.00 -12.13 -7.33
C LEU A 29 0.01 -13.13 -6.73
N ASN A 30 -1.23 -13.19 -7.24
CA ASN A 30 -2.34 -14.00 -6.73
C ASN A 30 -2.57 -13.79 -5.22
N LEU A 31 -2.64 -12.53 -4.78
CA LEU A 31 -2.91 -12.17 -3.39
C LEU A 31 -4.41 -12.26 -3.06
N SER A 32 -5.02 -13.42 -3.31
CA SER A 32 -6.47 -13.67 -3.24
C SER A 32 -7.16 -13.30 -1.91
N HIS A 33 -6.41 -13.29 -0.80
CA HIS A 33 -6.88 -12.79 0.50
C HIS A 33 -7.21 -11.29 0.55
N VAL A 34 -6.68 -10.48 -0.37
CA VAL A 34 -6.92 -9.03 -0.40
C VAL A 34 -8.15 -8.74 -1.27
N ASN A 35 -9.21 -8.24 -0.64
CA ASN A 35 -10.37 -7.75 -1.39
C ASN A 35 -10.09 -6.34 -1.92
N ILE A 36 -9.85 -6.22 -3.23
CA ILE A 36 -9.51 -4.96 -3.93
C ILE A 36 -10.56 -3.87 -3.69
N GLU A 37 -11.85 -4.21 -3.61
CA GLU A 37 -12.94 -3.26 -3.40
C GLU A 37 -12.96 -2.66 -1.98
N ARG A 38 -12.18 -3.26 -1.06
CA ARG A 38 -12.08 -2.85 0.34
C ARG A 38 -10.69 -2.37 0.71
N VAL A 39 -9.88 -2.03 -0.30
CA VAL A 39 -8.59 -1.35 -0.16
C VAL A 39 -8.61 -0.09 -1.01
N GLN A 40 -8.43 1.07 -0.39
CA GLN A 40 -8.40 2.36 -1.10
C GLN A 40 -7.00 2.98 -1.08
N CYS A 41 -6.47 3.31 -2.25
CA CYS A 41 -5.23 4.09 -2.40
C CYS A 41 -5.53 5.59 -2.35
N LEU A 42 -4.77 6.31 -1.53
CA LEU A 42 -4.87 7.76 -1.32
C LEU A 42 -3.48 8.40 -1.38
N ARG A 43 -3.38 9.58 -1.99
CA ARG A 43 -2.21 10.45 -1.83
C ARG A 43 -2.43 11.40 -0.66
N SER A 44 -1.34 11.66 0.09
CA SER A 44 -1.31 12.59 1.21
C SER A 44 -0.32 13.72 0.98
N TYR A 45 -0.77 14.95 1.27
CA TYR A 45 0.02 16.17 1.14
C TYR A 45 0.14 16.92 2.47
N GLY A 46 1.29 17.56 2.71
CA GLY A 46 1.51 18.37 3.91
C GLY A 46 1.95 17.56 5.14
N SER A 47 2.33 16.30 4.95
CA SER A 47 2.85 15.45 6.03
C SER A 47 4.20 15.97 6.54
N SER A 48 4.36 16.05 7.87
CA SER A 48 5.62 16.40 8.53
C SER A 48 6.55 15.19 8.74
N SER A 49 6.07 13.97 8.44
CA SER A 49 6.81 12.74 8.68
C SER A 49 8.04 12.66 7.79
N ARG A 50 9.20 12.55 8.43
CA ARG A 50 10.49 12.33 7.77
C ARG A 50 10.71 10.82 7.64
N GLY A 51 11.10 10.35 6.46
CA GLY A 51 11.41 8.94 6.23
C GLY A 51 10.25 8.10 5.69
N THR A 52 9.02 8.33 6.13
CA THR A 52 7.85 7.58 5.63
C THR A 52 7.56 7.89 4.16
N ILE A 53 7.33 6.85 3.37
CA ILE A 53 6.97 6.92 1.94
C ILE A 53 5.50 6.57 1.74
N ALA A 54 5.05 5.49 2.36
CA ALA A 54 3.66 5.05 2.35
C ALA A 54 3.28 4.48 3.73
N ARG A 55 1.97 4.24 3.94
CA ARG A 55 1.42 3.57 5.12
C ARG A 55 0.17 2.79 4.75
N CYS A 56 -0.03 1.65 5.38
CA CYS A 56 -1.27 0.92 5.35
C CYS A 56 -2.04 1.15 6.67
N HIS A 57 -3.31 1.51 6.53
CA HIS A 57 -4.24 1.76 7.63
C HIS A 57 -5.33 0.70 7.59
N ALA A 58 -5.69 0.15 8.75
CA ALA A 58 -6.78 -0.79 8.89
C ALA A 58 -7.95 -0.17 9.66
N LEU A 59 -9.17 -0.37 9.19
CA LEU A 59 -10.37 -0.03 9.96
C LEU A 59 -10.47 -0.99 11.15
N GLY A 60 -10.26 -0.48 12.37
CA GLY A 60 -10.26 -1.28 13.58
C GLY A 60 -11.59 -2.00 13.82
N LYS A 61 -11.54 -3.18 14.47
CA LYS A 61 -12.71 -4.05 14.69
C LYS A 61 -13.89 -3.37 15.38
N LEU A 62 -13.62 -2.46 16.32
CA LEU A 62 -14.68 -1.70 17.00
C LEU A 62 -15.44 -0.81 16.01
N MET A 63 -14.71 -0.07 15.16
CA MET A 63 -15.30 0.81 14.16
C MET A 63 -16.05 0.03 13.09
N GLN A 64 -15.52 -1.13 12.66
CA GLN A 64 -16.25 -2.04 11.78
C GLN A 64 -17.63 -2.41 12.34
N ARG A 65 -17.70 -2.79 13.62
CA ARG A 65 -18.96 -3.13 14.30
C ARG A 65 -19.90 -1.93 14.40
N ALA A 66 -19.39 -0.78 14.83
CA ALA A 66 -20.19 0.45 14.98
C ALA A 66 -20.81 0.90 13.64
N MET A 67 -20.05 0.76 12.54
CA MET A 67 -20.47 1.12 11.19
C MET A 67 -21.22 0.00 10.46
N GLN A 68 -21.38 -1.18 11.09
CA GLN A 68 -21.96 -2.39 10.47
C GLN A 68 -21.30 -2.75 9.12
N THR A 69 -19.98 -2.62 9.05
CA THR A 69 -19.18 -2.88 7.84
C THR A 69 -18.10 -3.93 8.13
N LYS A 70 -17.53 -4.51 7.07
CA LYS A 70 -16.41 -5.46 7.16
C LYS A 70 -15.08 -4.72 7.26
N ALA A 71 -13.98 -5.44 7.37
CA ALA A 71 -12.64 -4.84 7.32
C ALA A 71 -12.44 -3.97 6.09
N PHE A 72 -11.78 -2.83 6.26
CA PHE A 72 -11.44 -1.92 5.18
C PHE A 72 -10.03 -1.43 5.40
N TYR A 73 -9.27 -1.24 4.33
CA TYR A 73 -7.90 -0.76 4.40
C TYR A 73 -7.72 0.48 3.53
N ALA A 74 -6.86 1.39 3.97
CA ALA A 74 -6.40 2.49 3.13
C ALA A 74 -4.88 2.41 3.01
N ILE A 75 -4.36 2.53 1.79
CA ILE A 75 -2.93 2.68 1.54
C ILE A 75 -2.69 4.16 1.22
N GLU A 76 -2.01 4.82 2.14
CA GLU A 76 -1.63 6.23 2.10
C GLU A 76 -0.24 6.37 1.47
N PHE A 77 -0.13 7.11 0.36
CA PHE A 77 1.15 7.43 -0.29
C PHE A 77 1.50 8.89 -0.04
N LEU A 78 2.66 9.16 0.54
CA LEU A 78 3.11 10.53 0.82
C LEU A 78 3.80 11.14 -0.40
N GLU A 79 3.90 12.48 -0.45
CA GLU A 79 4.49 13.27 -1.56
C GLU A 79 5.85 12.79 -2.10
N ARG A 80 6.62 12.06 -1.28
CA ARG A 80 7.92 11.52 -1.67
C ARG A 80 7.81 10.28 -2.56
N PHE A 81 6.70 9.55 -2.49
CA PHE A 81 6.45 8.34 -3.28
C PHE A 81 6.49 8.62 -4.79
N ASP A 82 5.87 9.71 -5.23
CA ASP A 82 5.80 10.04 -6.66
C ASP A 82 7.18 10.37 -7.28
N LYS A 83 8.21 10.60 -6.45
CA LYS A 83 9.59 10.88 -6.89
C LYS A 83 10.44 9.62 -7.04
N MET A 84 9.91 8.46 -6.68
CA MET A 84 10.64 7.19 -6.70
C MET A 84 10.66 6.58 -8.11
N SER A 85 11.62 5.69 -8.35
CA SER A 85 11.63 4.87 -9.56
C SER A 85 10.39 3.97 -9.59
N LYS A 86 9.96 3.51 -10.77
CA LYS A 86 8.82 2.60 -10.89
C LYS A 86 9.02 1.30 -10.12
N GLN A 87 10.23 0.77 -10.15
CA GLN A 87 10.62 -0.40 -9.38
C GLN A 87 10.43 -0.17 -7.86
N ASP A 88 10.92 0.96 -7.34
CA ASP A 88 10.79 1.24 -5.90
C ASP A 88 9.33 1.55 -5.50
N GLN A 89 8.56 2.15 -6.40
CA GLN A 89 7.11 2.33 -6.22
C GLN A 89 6.41 0.97 -6.08
N ASP A 90 6.72 0.01 -6.96
CA ASP A 90 6.14 -1.34 -6.88
C ASP A 90 6.53 -2.06 -5.60
N LYS A 91 7.82 -2.03 -5.23
CA LYS A 91 8.29 -2.58 -3.95
C LYS A 91 7.57 -1.96 -2.76
N THR A 92 7.35 -0.66 -2.77
CA THR A 92 6.60 0.04 -1.72
C THR A 92 5.14 -0.40 -1.67
N ILE A 93 4.46 -0.52 -2.81
CA ILE A 93 3.08 -1.02 -2.86
C ILE A 93 3.02 -2.46 -2.31
N ILE A 94 3.97 -3.32 -2.70
CA ILE A 94 4.09 -4.69 -2.19
C ILE A 94 4.30 -4.68 -0.67
N HIS A 95 5.17 -3.83 -0.15
CA HIS A 95 5.41 -3.66 1.29
C HIS A 95 4.10 -3.35 2.04
N GLU A 96 3.34 -2.35 1.56
CA GLU A 96 2.06 -1.99 2.17
C GLU A 96 1.02 -3.10 2.08
N LEU A 97 0.97 -3.85 0.97
CA LEU A 97 0.08 -5.00 0.81
C LEU A 97 0.45 -6.15 1.76
N MET A 98 1.74 -6.36 2.05
CA MET A 98 2.17 -7.40 2.98
C MET A 98 1.71 -7.18 4.42
N HIS A 99 1.44 -5.93 4.79
CA HIS A 99 0.85 -5.59 6.08
C HIS A 99 -0.60 -6.09 6.24
N ILE A 100 -1.31 -6.34 5.14
CA ILE A 100 -2.67 -6.87 5.15
C ILE A 100 -2.61 -8.38 5.52
N PRO A 101 -3.24 -8.81 6.62
CA PRO A 101 -3.21 -10.20 7.05
C PRO A 101 -4.03 -11.09 6.10
N LYS A 102 -3.66 -12.38 6.00
CA LYS A 102 -4.39 -13.40 5.23
C LYS A 102 -5.87 -13.53 5.62
N SER A 103 -6.24 -13.18 6.85
CA SER A 103 -7.62 -13.18 7.31
C SER A 103 -8.45 -11.98 6.84
N PHE A 104 -7.80 -10.91 6.34
CA PHE A 104 -8.44 -9.65 5.93
C PHE A 104 -9.43 -9.10 6.99
N GLY A 105 -9.11 -9.28 8.29
CA GLY A 105 -10.05 -9.00 9.39
C GLY A 105 -9.99 -7.59 9.99
N GLY A 106 -9.24 -6.67 9.39
CA GLY A 106 -8.98 -5.32 9.91
C GLY A 106 -7.96 -5.27 11.05
N GLY A 107 -7.13 -6.32 11.15
CA GLY A 107 -5.85 -6.26 11.85
C GLY A 107 -4.72 -5.86 10.91
N PHE A 108 -3.52 -5.73 11.47
CA PHE A 108 -2.31 -5.28 10.77
C PHE A 108 -1.15 -6.21 11.13
N ARG A 109 -0.34 -6.60 10.15
CA ARG A 109 0.92 -7.33 10.41
C ARG A 109 2.00 -6.32 10.69
N HIS A 110 2.71 -6.43 11.80
CA HIS A 110 3.83 -5.54 12.09
C HIS A 110 5.08 -5.90 11.25
N HIS A 111 6.08 -5.01 11.24
CA HIS A 111 7.28 -5.12 10.41
C HIS A 111 8.11 -6.38 10.65
N ASP A 112 7.91 -7.10 11.76
CA ASP A 112 8.57 -8.37 12.04
C ASP A 112 8.29 -9.43 10.94
N PHE A 113 7.19 -9.28 10.20
CA PHE A 113 6.84 -10.13 9.04
C PHE A 113 7.11 -9.46 7.68
N VAL A 114 7.21 -8.13 7.66
CA VAL A 114 7.38 -7.32 6.44
C VAL A 114 8.82 -6.80 6.38
N ASN A 115 9.69 -7.62 5.79
CA ASN A 115 11.10 -7.30 5.61
C ASN A 115 11.45 -7.10 4.12
N GLU A 116 12.59 -6.44 3.87
CA GLU A 116 13.07 -6.10 2.53
C GLU A 116 13.27 -7.36 1.66
N ASN A 117 13.81 -8.44 2.22
CA ASN A 117 14.02 -9.69 1.50
C ASN A 117 12.71 -10.25 0.92
N ASN A 118 11.63 -10.27 1.72
CA ASN A 118 10.33 -10.74 1.27
C ASN A 118 9.70 -9.81 0.22
N VAL A 119 9.92 -8.49 0.34
CA VAL A 119 9.49 -7.52 -0.67
C VAL A 119 10.21 -7.78 -1.99
N ASP A 120 11.52 -8.00 -1.95
CA ASP A 120 12.33 -8.28 -3.13
C ASP A 120 11.92 -9.58 -3.81
N LEU A 121 11.69 -10.65 -3.04
CA LEU A 121 11.20 -11.93 -3.57
C LEU A 121 9.83 -11.78 -4.26
N LEU A 122 8.91 -11.02 -3.66
CA LEU A 122 7.60 -10.77 -4.28
C LEU A 122 7.72 -9.87 -5.51
N HIS A 123 8.59 -8.87 -5.49
CA HIS A 123 8.83 -8.00 -6.63
C HIS A 123 9.45 -8.77 -7.81
N GLU A 124 10.44 -9.63 -7.55
CA GLU A 124 11.01 -10.52 -8.57
C GLU A 124 9.94 -11.46 -9.16
N LYS A 125 9.11 -12.06 -8.31
CA LYS A 125 7.98 -12.89 -8.76
C LYS A 125 7.01 -12.10 -9.65
N PHE A 126 6.71 -10.86 -9.28
CA PHE A 126 5.84 -9.97 -10.05
C PHE A 126 6.41 -9.72 -11.45
N GLU A 127 7.68 -9.32 -11.53
CA GLU A 127 8.38 -9.04 -12.79
C GLU A 127 8.46 -10.29 -13.69
N ASN A 128 8.82 -11.44 -13.12
CA ASN A 128 8.93 -12.69 -13.88
C ASN A 128 7.57 -13.17 -14.40
N THR A 129 6.52 -13.07 -13.59
CA THR A 129 5.16 -13.46 -14.00
C THR A 129 4.64 -12.53 -15.08
N LYS A 130 4.90 -11.23 -14.96
CA LYS A 130 4.50 -10.22 -15.95
C LYS A 130 5.21 -10.43 -17.29
N LYS A 131 6.53 -10.68 -17.28
CA LYS A 131 7.30 -11.01 -18.50
C LYS A 131 6.75 -12.25 -19.18
N ASN A 132 6.49 -13.31 -18.42
CA ASN A 132 5.92 -14.54 -18.95
C ASN A 132 4.55 -14.29 -19.60
N GLN A 133 3.67 -13.51 -18.98
CA GLN A 133 2.37 -13.18 -19.59
C GLN A 133 2.51 -12.44 -20.93
N ILE A 134 3.50 -11.56 -21.06
CA ILE A 134 3.74 -10.81 -22.30
C ILE A 134 4.33 -11.72 -23.38
N SER A 135 5.19 -12.68 -23.03
CA SER A 135 5.84 -13.57 -24.01
C SER A 135 4.92 -14.61 -24.68
N TRP A 136 3.68 -14.77 -24.19
CA TRP A 136 2.68 -15.68 -24.77
C TRP A 136 1.75 -15.00 -25.79
N PHE A 137 1.96 -13.71 -26.07
CA PHE A 137 1.28 -12.93 -27.11
C PHE A 137 2.29 -12.48 -28.18
#